data_AF-A0AAV4G7U6-F1
#
_entry.id   AF-A0AAV4G7U6-F1
#
_cell.length_a   1.000
_cell.length_b   1.000
_cell.length_c   1.000
_cell.angle_alpha   90.00
_cell.angle_beta   90.00
_cell.angle_gamma   90.00
#
_symmetry.space_group_name_H-M   'P 1'
#
loop_
_entity.id
_entity.type
_entity.pdbx_description
1 polymer ?
#
loop_
_entity_poly.entity_id
_entity_poly.type
_entity_poly.pdbx_seq_one_letter_code
_entity_poly.pdbx_strand_id
1 'polypeptide(L)'
;ALATSAAKCQLDSALNQWFLEMIHGCAYTFHGEIRKLKAQGKGAQSPEACVKKLLLDACVQTNMNEMCGPQMAVLMEKQWAFWSSYDYAEYTCAVDVDNILAQILPNAE
;
A
#
# COMPACT_ATOMS: atom_id res chain seq x y z
N ALA A 1 15.37 -22.43 -6.42
CA ALA A 1 13.98 -22.34 -6.89
C ALA A 1 13.69 -20.96 -7.51
N LEU A 2 14.48 -20.52 -8.50
CA LEU A 2 14.36 -19.16 -9.09
C LEU A 2 13.44 -19.07 -10.33
N ALA A 3 12.96 -20.19 -10.87
CA ALA A 3 12.29 -20.21 -12.18
C ALA A 3 10.76 -20.01 -12.12
N THR A 4 10.11 -20.18 -10.97
CA THR A 4 8.65 -20.23 -10.87
C THR A 4 7.98 -18.88 -10.62
N SER A 5 8.65 -17.91 -10.01
CA SER A 5 8.11 -16.55 -9.80
C SER A 5 8.15 -15.71 -11.07
N ALA A 6 9.19 -15.87 -11.91
CA ALA A 6 9.33 -15.13 -13.17
C ALA A 6 8.22 -15.45 -14.18
N ALA A 7 7.70 -16.69 -14.19
CA ALA A 7 6.62 -17.09 -15.09
C ALA A 7 5.26 -16.44 -14.74
N LYS A 8 5.03 -16.10 -13.46
CA LYS A 8 3.79 -15.47 -13.01
C LYS A 8 3.71 -13.97 -13.27
N CYS A 9 4.86 -13.32 -13.48
CA CYS A 9 4.96 -11.88 -13.61
C CYS A 9 5.52 -11.46 -14.97
N GLN A 10 5.06 -12.13 -16.03
CA GLN A 10 5.29 -11.62 -17.37
C GLN A 10 4.50 -10.33 -17.55
N LEU A 11 5.18 -9.28 -18.02
CA LEU A 11 4.57 -7.97 -18.29
C LEU A 11 3.64 -8.07 -19.51
N ASP A 12 2.45 -8.61 -19.29
CA ASP A 12 1.39 -8.78 -20.26
C ASP A 12 0.07 -8.17 -19.77
N SER A 13 -0.98 -8.27 -20.59
CA SER A 13 -2.30 -7.75 -20.25
C SER A 13 -2.92 -8.44 -19.03
N ALA A 14 -2.61 -9.71 -18.77
CA ALA A 14 -3.15 -10.46 -17.64
C ALA A 14 -2.54 -9.98 -16.32
N LEU A 15 -1.23 -9.75 -16.29
CA LEU A 15 -0.56 -9.15 -15.13
C LEU A 15 -1.08 -7.73 -14.87
N ASN A 16 -1.28 -6.93 -15.92
CA ASN A 16 -1.82 -5.58 -15.76
C ASN A 16 -3.26 -5.59 -15.20
N GLN A 17 -4.12 -6.50 -15.68
CA GLN A 17 -5.47 -6.66 -15.16
C GLN A 17 -5.46 -7.11 -13.69
N TRP A 18 -4.66 -8.12 -13.36
CA TRP A 18 -4.48 -8.57 -11.98
C TRP A 18 -3.99 -7.43 -11.07
N PHE A 19 -3.03 -6.64 -11.54
CA PHE A 19 -2.46 -5.52 -10.78
C PHE A 19 -3.53 -4.46 -10.45
N LEU A 20 -4.35 -4.10 -11.43
CA LEU A 20 -5.46 -3.15 -11.23
C LEU A 20 -6.51 -3.69 -10.26
N GLU A 21 -6.88 -4.98 -10.36
CA GLU A 21 -7.83 -5.62 -9.45
C GLU A 21 -7.28 -5.71 -8.02
N MET A 22 -6.01 -6.05 -7.86
CA MET A 22 -5.32 -6.11 -6.57
C MET A 22 -5.25 -4.73 -5.91
N ILE A 23 -4.88 -3.69 -6.66
CA ILE A 23 -4.90 -2.30 -6.16
C ILE A 23 -6.30 -1.92 -5.70
N HIS A 24 -7.34 -2.21 -6.50
CA HIS A 24 -8.71 -1.94 -6.11
C HIS A 24 -9.09 -2.65 -4.81
N GLY A 25 -8.68 -3.91 -4.64
CA GLY A 25 -8.87 -4.68 -3.42
C GLY A 25 -8.20 -4.02 -2.20
N CYS A 26 -6.92 -3.66 -2.30
CA CYS A 26 -6.21 -2.98 -1.21
C CYS A 26 -6.81 -1.59 -0.92
N ALA A 27 -7.15 -0.82 -1.95
CA ALA A 27 -7.69 0.53 -1.84
C ALA A 27 -9.12 0.56 -1.26
N TYR A 28 -9.94 -0.47 -1.49
CA TYR A 28 -11.31 -0.54 -0.97
C TYR A 28 -11.35 -0.40 0.57
N THR A 29 -10.49 -1.14 1.26
CA THR A 29 -10.35 -1.07 2.72
C THR A 29 -9.87 0.31 3.15
N PHE A 30 -8.85 0.85 2.48
CA PHE A 30 -8.34 2.19 2.76
C PHE A 30 -9.43 3.26 2.66
N HIS A 31 -10.18 3.30 1.56
CA HIS A 31 -11.25 4.29 1.35
C HIS A 31 -12.38 4.15 2.38
N GLY A 32 -12.70 2.92 2.80
CA GLY A 32 -13.65 2.67 3.89
C GLY A 32 -13.21 3.32 5.20
N GLU A 33 -11.95 3.12 5.59
CA GLU A 33 -11.38 3.64 6.83
C GLU A 33 -11.17 5.16 6.78
N ILE A 34 -10.68 5.70 5.67
CA ILE A 34 -10.53 7.15 5.48
C ILE A 34 -11.88 7.87 5.57
N ARG A 35 -12.97 7.29 5.05
CA ARG A 35 -14.31 7.90 5.20
C ARG A 35 -14.72 8.00 6.67
N LYS A 36 -14.43 6.98 7.49
CA LYS A 36 -14.71 7.02 8.94
C LYS A 36 -13.88 8.10 9.63
N LEU A 37 -12.60 8.21 9.29
CA LEU A 37 -11.70 9.23 9.84
C LEU A 37 -12.15 10.65 9.45
N LYS A 38 -12.52 10.87 8.19
CA LYS A 38 -13.08 12.16 7.72
C LYS A 38 -14.37 12.51 8.47
N ALA A 39 -15.25 11.55 8.73
CA ALA A 39 -16.47 11.76 9.51
C ALA A 39 -16.19 12.11 10.99
N GLN A 40 -15.02 11.74 11.51
CA GLN A 40 -14.52 12.12 12.84
C GLN A 40 -13.73 13.44 12.84
N GLY A 41 -13.68 14.15 11.70
CA GLY A 41 -12.94 15.40 11.57
C GLY A 41 -11.42 15.23 11.44
N LYS A 42 -10.93 14.01 11.19
CA LYS A 42 -9.51 13.73 11.00
C LYS A 42 -9.10 14.05 9.55
N GLY A 43 -8.02 14.81 9.41
CA GLY A 43 -7.46 15.17 8.10
C GLY A 43 -6.56 14.07 7.52
N ALA A 44 -6.20 14.20 6.24
CA ALA A 44 -5.33 13.25 5.54
C ALA A 44 -3.91 13.13 6.14
N GLN A 45 -3.48 14.14 6.88
CA GLN A 45 -2.18 14.21 7.56
C GLN A 45 -2.25 13.75 9.03
N SER A 46 -3.40 13.26 9.50
CA SER A 46 -3.52 12.76 10.88
C SER A 46 -2.71 11.47 11.04
N PRO A 47 -2.20 11.18 12.26
CA PRO A 47 -1.49 9.91 12.52
C PRO A 47 -2.30 8.68 12.10
N GLU A 48 -3.61 8.70 12.34
CA GLU A 48 -4.50 7.60 11.97
C GLU A 48 -4.64 7.44 10.46
N ALA A 49 -4.83 8.55 9.72
CA ALA A 49 -4.87 8.52 8.26
C ALA A 49 -3.54 8.02 7.68
N CYS A 50 -2.43 8.39 8.32
CA CYS A 50 -1.11 7.93 7.95
C CYS A 50 -0.91 6.44 8.15
N VAL A 51 -1.35 5.88 9.27
CA VAL A 51 -1.35 4.42 9.46
C VAL A 51 -2.17 3.72 8.37
N LYS A 52 -3.35 4.26 8.00
CA LYS A 52 -4.15 3.66 6.93
C LYS A 52 -3.41 3.70 5.59
N LYS A 53 -2.68 4.77 5.29
CA LYS A 53 -1.85 4.86 4.08
C LYS A 53 -0.70 3.86 4.09
N LEU A 54 -0.01 3.71 5.21
CA LEU A 54 1.06 2.70 5.36
C LEU A 54 0.52 1.27 5.19
N LEU A 55 -0.67 0.97 5.73
CA LEU A 55 -1.31 -0.33 5.54
C LEU A 55 -1.73 -0.59 4.08
N LEU A 56 -2.16 0.45 3.35
CA LEU A 56 -2.41 0.35 1.91
C LEU A 56 -1.12 -0.01 1.16
N ASP A 57 -0.02 0.68 1.45
CA ASP A 57 1.27 0.42 0.80
C ASP A 57 1.78 -1.00 1.10
N ALA A 58 1.68 -1.44 2.36
CA ALA A 58 2.07 -2.79 2.77
C ALA A 58 1.21 -3.87 2.09
N CYS A 59 -0.10 -3.64 1.92
CA CYS A 59 -0.99 -4.55 1.20
C CYS A 59 -0.51 -4.76 -0.24
N VAL A 60 -0.21 -3.65 -0.93
CA VAL A 60 0.24 -3.67 -2.32
C VAL A 60 1.61 -4.35 -2.46
N GLN A 61 2.58 -3.98 -1.61
CA GLN A 61 3.92 -4.59 -1.59
C GLN A 61 3.88 -6.10 -1.35
N THR A 62 3.08 -6.54 -0.37
CA THR A 62 2.95 -7.97 -0.04
C THR A 62 2.43 -8.76 -1.23
N ASN A 63 1.35 -8.30 -1.87
CA ASN A 63 0.76 -8.96 -3.03
C ASN A 63 1.73 -9.00 -4.23
N MET A 64 2.48 -7.92 -4.47
CA MET A 64 3.51 -7.89 -5.52
C MET A 64 4.60 -8.92 -5.26
N ASN A 65 5.11 -9.01 -4.02
CA ASN A 65 6.16 -9.96 -3.69
C ASN A 65 5.67 -11.42 -3.80
N GLU A 66 4.45 -11.70 -3.37
CA GLU A 66 3.85 -13.04 -3.49
C GLU A 66 3.60 -13.45 -4.95
N MET A 67 3.14 -12.53 -5.79
CA MET A 67 2.85 -12.80 -7.20
C MET A 67 4.12 -12.89 -8.05
N CYS A 68 5.03 -11.93 -7.88
CA CYS A 68 6.13 -11.67 -8.79
C CYS A 68 7.51 -12.06 -8.25
N GLY A 69 7.62 -12.35 -6.95
CA GLY A 69 8.90 -12.49 -6.29
C GLY A 69 9.65 -11.15 -6.15
N PRO A 70 10.75 -11.13 -5.38
CA PRO A 70 11.34 -9.89 -4.90
C PRO A 70 11.93 -9.00 -6.00
N GLN A 71 12.47 -9.58 -7.08
CA GLN A 71 13.10 -8.79 -8.16
C GLN A 71 12.07 -8.02 -9.00
N MET A 72 10.98 -8.68 -9.38
CA MET A 72 9.90 -8.03 -10.14
C MET A 72 9.01 -7.17 -9.24
N ALA A 73 8.89 -7.51 -7.95
CA ALA A 73 8.22 -6.67 -6.97
C ALA A 73 8.83 -5.26 -6.94
N VAL A 74 10.16 -5.11 -6.99
CA VAL A 74 10.81 -3.77 -7.03
C VAL A 74 10.35 -2.90 -8.22
N LEU A 75 10.10 -3.50 -9.38
CA LEU A 75 9.60 -2.75 -10.54
C LEU A 75 8.14 -2.34 -10.34
N MET A 76 7.31 -3.26 -9.83
CA MET A 76 5.90 -2.99 -9.54
C MET A 76 5.76 -1.97 -8.40
N GLU A 77 6.64 -2.00 -7.41
CA GLU A 77 6.71 -1.02 -6.32
C GLU A 77 6.97 0.39 -6.84
N LYS A 78 7.85 0.55 -7.84
CA LYS A 78 8.08 1.85 -8.50
C LYS A 78 6.83 2.33 -9.22
N GLN A 79 6.11 1.42 -9.89
CA GLN A 79 4.85 1.74 -10.56
C GLN A 79 3.78 2.18 -9.55
N TRP A 80 3.66 1.47 -8.42
CA TRP A 80 2.78 1.87 -7.33
C TRP A 80 3.19 3.19 -6.70
N ALA A 81 4.47 3.41 -6.42
CA ALA A 81 4.94 4.67 -5.84
C ALA A 81 4.57 5.87 -6.74
N PHE A 82 4.73 5.72 -8.06
CA PHE A 82 4.27 6.71 -9.03
C PHE A 82 2.76 6.95 -8.95
N TRP A 83 1.95 5.89 -9.04
CA TRP A 83 0.48 5.99 -8.95
C TRP A 83 0.01 6.59 -7.63
N SER A 84 0.55 6.09 -6.51
CA SER A 84 0.21 6.55 -5.18
C SER A 84 0.58 8.01 -4.95
N SER A 85 1.64 8.51 -5.58
CA SER A 85 2.01 9.94 -5.50
C SER A 85 1.00 10.84 -6.20
N TYR A 86 0.22 10.31 -7.16
CA TYR A 86 -0.83 11.05 -7.85
C TYR A 86 -2.16 10.94 -7.11
N ASP A 87 -2.61 9.72 -6.83
CA ASP A 87 -3.94 9.46 -6.25
C ASP A 87 -4.02 9.73 -4.74
N TYR A 88 -2.90 9.62 -4.02
CA TYR A 88 -2.83 9.77 -2.56
C TYR A 88 -1.85 10.87 -2.14
N ALA A 89 -1.64 11.87 -2.99
CA ALA A 89 -0.73 12.99 -2.75
C ALA A 89 -1.01 13.74 -1.42
N GLU A 90 -2.26 13.74 -0.95
CA GLU A 90 -2.65 14.40 0.30
C GLU A 90 -2.25 13.63 1.57
N TYR A 91 -1.74 12.39 1.44
CA TYR A 91 -1.32 11.51 2.55
C TYR A 91 0.22 11.42 2.62
N THR A 92 0.90 12.57 2.62
CA THR A 92 2.36 12.68 2.76
C THR A 92 2.78 12.49 4.21
N CYS A 93 2.75 11.26 4.68
CA CYS A 93 3.19 10.94 6.02
C CYS A 93 4.70 11.15 6.10
N ALA A 94 5.13 12.15 6.87
CA ALA A 94 6.53 12.28 7.26
C ALA A 94 6.90 10.99 8.00
N VAL A 95 7.66 10.14 7.34
CA VAL A 95 7.88 8.75 7.75
C VAL A 95 8.76 8.73 9.00
N ASP A 96 8.12 8.74 10.15
CA ASP A 96 8.66 8.19 11.39
C ASP A 96 7.66 7.13 11.88
N VAL A 97 7.69 5.99 11.19
CA VAL A 97 6.79 4.85 11.46
C VAL A 97 6.94 4.37 12.89
N ASP A 98 8.15 4.45 13.46
CA ASP A 98 8.44 4.07 14.84
C ASP A 98 7.73 4.99 15.83
N ASN A 99 7.74 6.30 15.57
CA ASN A 99 7.08 7.30 16.41
C ASN A 99 5.54 7.26 16.27
N ILE A 100 5.02 6.94 15.08
CA ILE A 100 3.58 6.74 14.86
C ILE A 100 3.10 5.45 15.55
N LEU A 101 3.86 4.35 15.45
CA LEU A 101 3.55 3.11 16.16
C LEU A 101 3.59 3.32 17.68
N ALA A 102 4.58 4.06 18.20
CA ALA A 102 4.68 4.39 19.62
C ALA A 102 3.50 5.24 20.14
N GLN A 103 2.94 6.13 19.30
CA GLN A 103 1.78 6.97 19.67
C GLN A 103 0.44 6.21 19.62
N ILE A 104 0.34 5.14 18.83
CA ILE A 104 -0.91 4.40 18.61
C ILE A 104 -0.93 3.08 19.41
N LEU A 105 0.24 2.51 19.70
CA LEU A 105 0.43 1.31 20.52
C LEU A 105 1.30 1.62 21.75
N PRO A 106 0.89 2.49 22.68
CA PRO A 106 1.72 2.79 23.86
C PRO A 106 1.91 1.60 24.82
N ASN A 107 1.24 0.45 24.61
CA ASN A 107 1.22 -0.70 25.53
C ASN A 107 1.42 -2.06 24.84
N ALA A 108 2.17 -2.14 23.74
CA ALA A 108 2.57 -3.45 23.21
C ALA A 108 3.74 -3.98 24.04
N GLU A 109 3.43 -4.67 25.15
CA GLU A 109 4.35 -5.52 25.92
C GLU A 109 4.82 -6.74 25.11
#